data_AF-A0A9D4TDR7-F1
#
_entry.id   AF-A0A9D4TDR7-F1
#
_cell.length_a   1.000
_cell.length_b   1.000
_cell.length_c   1.000
_cell.angle_alpha   90.00
_cell.angle_beta   90.00
_cell.angle_gamma   90.00
#
_symmetry.space_group_name_H-M   'P 1'
#
loop_
_entity.id
_entity.type
_entity.pdbx_description
1 polymer ?
#
loop_
_entity_poly.entity_id
_entity_poly.type
_entity_poly.pdbx_seq_one_letter_code
_entity_poly.pdbx_strand_id
1 'polypeptide(L)'
;MDRIKGKRSTQRALHTRLRNEASQLIQSSQFSAPALRVLHDRLKNCNDGLRVLNEQLEEHLTDEQAAEDYLSVSEYEDNAAATLSFFLSHRTTSA
;
A
#
# COMPACT_ATOMS: atom_id res chain seq x y z
N MET A 1 4.03 19.21 11.61
CA MET A 1 3.26 17.95 11.67
C MET A 1 2.19 17.82 10.58
N ASP A 2 1.17 18.69 10.52
CA ASP A 2 0.05 18.55 9.57
C ASP A 2 0.45 18.52 8.09
N ARG A 3 1.47 19.29 7.71
CA ARG A 3 2.02 19.28 6.35
C ARG A 3 2.64 17.93 5.97
N ILE A 4 3.28 17.24 6.92
CA ILE A 4 3.91 15.92 6.68
C ILE A 4 2.82 14.84 6.62
N LYS A 5 1.83 14.89 7.53
CA LYS A 5 0.63 14.04 7.47
C LYS A 5 -0.12 14.19 6.13
N GLY A 6 -0.28 15.43 5.65
CA GLY A 6 -0.87 15.73 4.34
C GLY A 6 -0.07 15.12 3.18
N LYS A 7 1.25 15.29 3.17
CA LYS A 7 2.13 14.66 2.16
C LYS A 7 2.03 13.13 2.20
N ARG A 8 2.05 12.50 3.38
CA ARG A 8 1.87 11.05 3.56
C ARG A 8 0.54 10.58 2.97
N SER A 9 -0.54 11.30 3.23
CA SER A 9 -1.87 10.99 2.68
C SER A 9 -1.89 11.04 1.15
N THR A 10 -1.36 12.11 0.55
CA THR A 10 -1.26 12.23 -0.92
C THR A 10 -0.39 11.12 -1.52
N GLN A 11 0.73 10.80 -0.88
CA GLN A 11 1.64 9.74 -1.34
C GLN A 11 0.98 8.35 -1.24
N ARG A 12 0.22 8.06 -0.16
CA ARG A 12 -0.58 6.82 -0.04
C ARG A 12 -1.63 6.72 -1.15
N ALA A 13 -2.33 7.82 -1.46
CA ALA A 13 -3.29 7.85 -2.55
C ALA A 13 -2.65 7.56 -3.91
N LEU A 14 -1.46 8.13 -4.17
CA LEU A 14 -0.67 7.84 -5.36
C LEU A 14 -0.24 6.38 -5.42
N HIS A 15 0.27 5.82 -4.32
CA HIS A 15 0.66 4.41 -4.21
C HIS A 15 -0.52 3.48 -4.53
N THR A 16 -1.70 3.74 -3.97
CA THR A 16 -2.91 2.97 -4.25
C THR A 16 -3.31 3.03 -5.72
N ARG A 17 -3.22 4.20 -6.36
CA ARG A 17 -3.50 4.34 -7.80
C ARG A 17 -2.53 3.53 -8.65
N LEU A 18 -1.22 3.64 -8.41
CA LEU A 18 -0.20 2.89 -9.13
C LEU A 18 -0.35 1.38 -8.97
N ARG A 19 -0.72 0.92 -7.76
CA ARG A 19 -1.01 -0.49 -7.51
C ARG A 19 -2.21 -0.96 -8.32
N ASN A 20 -3.29 -0.19 -8.34
CA ASN A 20 -4.49 -0.53 -9.11
C ASN A 20 -4.22 -0.54 -10.62
N GLU A 21 -3.44 0.42 -11.13
CA GLU A 21 -2.95 0.44 -12.52
C GLU A 21 -2.16 -0.84 -12.86
N ALA A 22 -1.22 -1.23 -11.98
CA ALA A 22 -0.45 -2.46 -12.15
C ALA A 22 -1.34 -3.71 -12.16
N SER A 23 -2.31 -3.80 -11.24
CA SER A 23 -3.26 -4.91 -11.19
C SER A 23 -4.11 -5.01 -12.45
N GLN A 24 -4.60 -3.88 -12.99
CA GLN A 24 -5.36 -3.84 -14.23
C GLN A 24 -4.52 -4.27 -15.44
N LEU A 25 -3.26 -3.83 -15.50
CA LEU A 25 -2.32 -4.22 -16.56
C LEU A 25 -1.97 -5.71 -16.55
N ILE A 26 -1.82 -6.30 -15.36
CA ILE A 26 -1.61 -7.74 -15.23
C ILE A 26 -2.87 -8.51 -15.69
N GLN A 27 -4.06 -8.01 -15.35
CA GLN A 27 -5.33 -8.64 -15.73
C GLN A 27 -5.66 -8.51 -17.21
N SER A 28 -5.24 -7.43 -17.88
CA SER A 28 -5.59 -7.16 -19.28
C SER A 28 -4.89 -8.08 -20.29
N SER A 29 -3.93 -8.93 -19.86
CA SER A 29 -3.16 -9.85 -20.70
C SER A 29 -2.40 -9.20 -21.88
N GLN A 30 -2.45 -7.86 -21.99
CA GLN A 30 -1.74 -7.04 -22.97
C GLN A 30 -0.80 -6.11 -22.20
N PHE A 31 0.39 -6.61 -21.86
CA PHE A 31 1.44 -5.78 -21.30
C PHE A 31 2.77 -6.09 -21.96
N SER A 32 3.59 -5.07 -22.12
CA SER A 32 4.97 -5.21 -22.55
C SER A 32 5.88 -5.18 -21.33
N ALA A 33 6.98 -5.95 -21.36
CA ALA A 33 7.97 -5.93 -20.28
C ALA A 33 8.49 -4.51 -19.93
N PRO A 34 8.67 -3.57 -20.91
CA PRO A 34 8.98 -2.18 -20.61
C PRO A 34 7.90 -1.46 -19.80
N ALA A 35 6.61 -1.68 -20.11
CA ALA A 35 5.50 -1.02 -19.41
C ALA A 35 5.42 -1.47 -17.93
N LEU A 36 5.62 -2.77 -17.68
CA LEU A 36 5.71 -3.29 -16.30
C LEU A 36 6.90 -2.72 -15.54
N ARG A 37 8.06 -2.59 -16.20
CA ARG A 37 9.27 -2.03 -15.56
C ARG A 37 9.08 -0.58 -15.13
N VAL A 38 8.45 0.23 -15.98
CA VAL A 38 8.10 1.62 -15.65
C VAL A 38 7.15 1.70 -14.46
N LEU A 39 6.12 0.84 -14.42
CA LEU A 39 5.19 0.78 -13.28
C LEU A 39 5.88 0.33 -11.99
N HIS A 40 6.75 -0.67 -12.08
CA HIS A 40 7.55 -1.13 -10.96
C HIS A 40 8.43 0.00 -10.40
N ASP A 41 9.16 0.72 -11.26
CA ASP A 41 10.04 1.80 -10.83
C ASP A 41 9.25 2.97 -10.21
N ARG A 42 8.06 3.28 -10.76
CA ARG A 42 7.14 4.27 -10.17
C ARG A 42 6.62 3.84 -8.79
N LEU A 43 6.24 2.57 -8.64
CA LEU A 43 5.81 2.01 -7.35
C LEU A 43 6.94 2.05 -6.33
N LYS A 44 8.14 1.62 -6.72
CA LYS A 44 9.32 1.65 -5.86
C LYS A 44 9.63 3.06 -5.37
N ASN A 45 9.72 4.04 -6.27
CA ASN A 45 9.96 5.43 -5.90
C ASN A 45 8.86 6.00 -4.99
N CYS A 46 7.60 5.62 -5.24
CA CYS A 46 6.49 6.04 -4.40
C CYS A 46 6.62 5.47 -2.97
N ASN A 47 7.02 4.21 -2.87
CA ASN A 47 7.20 3.50 -1.60
C ASN A 47 8.41 4.04 -0.82
N ASP A 48 9.53 4.30 -1.49
CA ASP A 48 10.70 4.95 -0.88
C ASP A 48 10.32 6.33 -0.32
N GLY A 49 9.51 7.10 -1.05
CA GLY A 49 8.97 8.38 -0.56
C GLY A 49 8.04 8.23 0.64
N LEU A 50 7.23 7.16 0.70
CA LEU A 50 6.42 6.85 1.88
C LEU A 50 7.28 6.50 3.08
N ARG A 51 8.37 5.75 2.88
CA ARG A 51 9.30 5.38 3.95
C ARG A 51 9.92 6.62 4.60
N VAL A 52 10.44 7.54 3.78
CA VAL A 52 11.02 8.81 4.25
C VAL A 52 9.98 9.67 4.98
N LEU A 53 8.73 9.73 4.49
CA LEU A 53 7.67 10.48 5.15
C LEU A 53 7.26 9.84 6.49
N ASN A 54 7.30 8.52 6.60
CA ASN A 54 7.04 7.81 7.84
C ASN A 54 8.16 8.02 8.86
N GLU A 55 9.43 7.91 8.45
CA GLU A 55 10.60 8.21 9.30
C GLU A 55 10.52 9.64 9.87
N GLN A 56 10.20 10.64 9.01
CA GLN A 56 9.99 12.03 9.45
C GLN A 56 8.77 12.23 10.36
N LEU A 57 7.79 11.32 10.31
CA LEU A 57 6.61 11.37 11.16
C LEU A 57 6.90 10.75 12.53
N GLU A 58 7.63 9.64 12.58
CA GLU A 58 8.09 9.01 13.82
C GLU A 58 8.91 9.96 14.68
N GLU A 59 9.80 10.77 14.08
CA GLU A 59 10.58 11.81 14.81
C GLU A 59 9.72 12.91 15.45
N HIS A 60 8.43 12.98 15.11
CA HIS A 60 7.52 14.04 15.54
C HIS A 60 6.23 13.51 16.19
N LEU A 61 6.05 12.19 16.30
CA LEU A 61 4.95 11.55 16.99
C LEU A 61 5.34 11.29 18.45
N THR A 62 4.43 11.54 19.39
CA THR A 62 4.59 11.00 20.75
C THR A 62 4.28 9.49 20.74
N ASP A 63 4.79 8.75 21.71
CA ASP A 63 4.61 7.30 21.81
C ASP A 63 3.11 6.90 21.77
N GLU A 64 2.21 7.67 22.41
CA GLU A 64 0.76 7.43 22.30
C GLU A 64 0.21 7.59 20.88
N GLN A 65 0.68 8.59 20.14
CA GLN A 65 0.20 8.85 18.76
C GLN A 65 0.78 7.84 17.77
N ALA A 66 1.99 7.34 18.02
CA ALA A 66 2.57 6.25 17.26
C ALA A 66 1.81 4.94 17.50
N ALA A 67 1.38 4.67 18.74
CA ALA A 67 0.60 3.48 19.09
C ALA A 67 -0.78 3.45 18.41
N GLU A 68 -1.50 4.58 18.35
CA GLU A 68 -2.76 4.67 17.60
C GLU A 68 -2.59 4.43 16.10
N ASP A 69 -1.55 5.02 15.48
CA ASP A 69 -1.25 4.81 14.05
C ASP A 69 -0.85 3.33 13.78
N TYR A 70 -0.15 2.66 14.72
CA TYR A 70 0.23 1.25 14.61
C TYR A 70 -0.97 0.30 14.73
N LEU A 71 -1.89 0.55 15.66
CA LEU A 71 -3.12 -0.24 15.82
C LEU A 71 -3.97 -0.19 14.55
N SER A 72 -4.08 0.99 13.92
CA SER A 72 -4.78 1.15 12.65
C SER A 72 -4.16 0.34 11.51
N VAL A 73 -2.84 0.18 11.46
CA VAL A 73 -2.16 -0.60 10.43
C VAL A 73 -2.34 -2.10 10.67
N SER A 74 -2.21 -2.56 11.93
CA SER A 74 -2.43 -3.95 12.32
C SER A 74 -3.84 -4.44 11.97
N GLU A 75 -4.87 -3.64 12.27
CA GLU A 75 -6.25 -3.98 11.90
C GLU A 75 -6.44 -4.12 10.38
N TYR A 76 -5.75 -3.30 9.58
CA TYR A 76 -5.79 -3.39 8.13
C TYR A 76 -5.12 -4.67 7.60
N GLU A 77 -3.99 -5.06 8.20
CA GLU A 77 -3.27 -6.29 7.84
C GLU A 77 -4.07 -7.54 8.22
N ASP A 78 -4.68 -7.56 9.41
CA ASP A 78 -5.56 -8.63 9.86
C ASP A 78 -6.77 -8.79 8.94
N ASN A 79 -7.38 -7.67 8.53
CA ASN A 79 -8.54 -7.70 7.64
C ASN A 79 -8.17 -8.15 6.21
N ALA A 80 -6.99 -7.76 5.73
CA ALA A 80 -6.46 -8.25 4.46
C ALA A 80 -6.17 -9.75 4.50
N ALA A 81 -5.57 -10.24 5.59
CA ALA A 81 -5.29 -11.66 5.82
C ALA A 81 -6.57 -12.50 5.93
N ALA A 82 -7.58 -11.98 6.63
CA ALA A 82 -8.90 -12.60 6.73
C ALA A 82 -9.60 -12.69 5.36
N THR A 83 -9.54 -11.61 4.58
CA THR A 83 -10.13 -11.57 3.22
C THR A 83 -9.44 -12.57 2.28
N LEU A 84 -8.10 -12.65 2.33
CA LEU A 84 -7.34 -13.63 1.57
C LEU A 84 -7.68 -15.07 1.97
N SER A 85 -7.78 -15.34 3.28
CA SER A 85 -8.16 -16.66 3.80
C SER A 85 -9.57 -17.06 3.38
N PHE A 86 -10.52 -16.12 3.39
CA PHE A 86 -11.88 -16.32 2.90
C PHE A 86 -11.93 -16.66 1.40
N PHE A 87 -11.18 -15.92 0.58
CA PHE A 87 -11.09 -16.20 -0.86
C PHE A 87 -10.46 -17.55 -1.17
N LEU A 88 -9.42 -17.95 -0.41
CA LEU A 88 -8.75 -19.23 -0.58
C LEU A 88 -9.66 -20.39 -0.15
N SER A 89 -10.41 -20.27 0.94
CA SER A 89 -11.34 -21.31 1.42
C SER A 89 -12.55 -21.53 0.50
N HIS A 90 -13.02 -20.48 -0.18
CA HIS A 90 -14.13 -20.57 -1.14
C HIS A 90 -13.70 -21.06 -2.53
N ARG A 91 -12.42 -20.92 -2.91
CA ARG A 91 -11.90 -21.52 -4.15
C ARG A 91 -11.71 -23.03 -4.03
N THR A 92 -11.47 -23.56 -2.83
CA THR A 92 -11.31 -25.00 -2.60
C THR A 92 -12.62 -25.78 -2.53
N THR A 93 -13.77 -25.12 -2.39
CA THR A 93 -15.10 -25.76 -2.31
C THR A 93 -15.87 -25.77 -3.63
N SER A 94 -15.36 -25.14 -4.69
CA SER A 94 -15.94 -25.14 -6.05
C SER A 94 -15.19 -26.03 -7.07
N ALA A 95 -14.39 -26.99 -6.61
CA ALA A 95 -13.78 -28.05 -7.43
C ALA A 95 -14.38 -29.41 -7.05
#